data_AF-A0A529NEE3-F1
#
_entry.id   AF-A0A529NEE3-F1
#
_cell.length_a   1.000
_cell.length_b   1.000
_cell.length_c   1.000
_cell.angle_alpha   90.00
_cell.angle_beta   90.00
_cell.angle_gamma   90.00
#
_symmetry.space_group_name_H-M   'P 1'
#
loop_
_entity.id
_entity.type
_entity.pdbx_description
1 polymer ?
#
loop_
_entity_poly.entity_id
_entity_poly.type
_entity_poly.pdbx_seq_one_letter_code
_entity_poly.pdbx_strand_id
1 'polypeptide(L)'
;DELDYDPELDQEMAVPGLAEREAARPRGRGVLIAAVVGAVALAGGLGAFALSFGGKGGSEAPVIVKADNAPIKVKPENPGGTVVPNQDNKVYDAVVKGTKPAEPVQEKLVTNTEEPVDV
;
A
#
# COMPACT_ATOMS: atom_id res chain seq x y z
N ASP A 1 -41.52 7.73 71.40
CA ASP A 1 -40.75 8.99 71.42
C ASP A 1 -39.69 8.87 72.52
N GLU A 2 -38.50 8.34 72.21
CA GLU A 2 -37.33 8.39 73.12
C GLU A 2 -36.00 7.98 72.45
N LEU A 3 -35.92 7.94 71.12
CA LEU A 3 -34.69 7.61 70.38
C LEU A 3 -34.43 8.65 69.28
N ASP A 4 -34.62 9.92 69.62
CA ASP A 4 -34.26 11.00 68.72
C ASP A 4 -32.75 11.25 68.86
N TYR A 5 -32.08 11.36 67.71
CA TYR A 5 -30.65 11.64 67.64
C TYR A 5 -30.35 12.95 68.37
N ASP A 6 -29.56 12.86 69.44
CA ASP A 6 -29.13 14.00 70.25
C ASP A 6 -27.70 14.41 69.86
N PRO A 7 -27.53 15.48 69.06
CA PRO A 7 -26.22 15.92 68.61
C PRO A 7 -25.34 16.49 69.73
N GLU A 8 -25.91 16.83 70.89
CA GLU A 8 -25.14 17.36 72.03
C GLU A 8 -24.41 16.22 72.77
N LEU A 9 -25.05 15.06 72.89
CA LEU A 9 -24.48 13.86 73.53
C LEU A 9 -23.25 13.34 72.78
N ASP A 10 -23.27 13.39 71.44
CA ASP A 10 -22.11 13.05 70.60
C ASP A 10 -20.98 14.08 70.72
N GLN A 11 -21.30 15.36 70.94
CA GLN A 11 -20.31 16.42 71.16
C GLN A 11 -19.60 16.29 72.53
N GLU A 12 -20.31 15.87 73.57
CA GLU A 12 -19.72 15.60 74.89
C GLU A 12 -18.86 14.32 74.89
N MET A 13 -19.25 13.32 74.10
CA MET A 13 -18.49 12.07 73.89
C MET A 13 -17.35 12.23 72.88
N ALA A 14 -17.26 13.37 72.18
CA ALA A 14 -16.21 13.64 71.22
C ALA A 14 -14.87 13.83 71.92
N VAL A 15 -13.97 12.86 71.75
CA VAL A 15 -12.59 12.97 72.26
C VAL A 15 -11.89 14.16 71.59
N PRO A 16 -11.42 15.17 72.36
CA PRO A 16 -10.76 16.33 71.79
C PRO A 16 -9.55 15.89 70.97
N GLY A 17 -9.55 16.25 69.68
CA GLY A 17 -8.48 15.94 68.72
C GLY A 17 -8.75 14.77 67.76
N LEU A 18 -9.83 13.98 67.92
CA LEU A 18 -10.21 12.99 66.90
C LEU A 18 -10.85 13.66 65.67
N ALA A 19 -11.80 14.58 65.88
CA ALA A 19 -12.42 15.35 64.80
C ALA A 19 -11.38 16.19 64.00
N GLU A 20 -10.35 16.68 64.69
CA GLU A 20 -9.28 17.47 64.09
C GLU A 20 -8.28 16.63 63.29
N ARG A 21 -8.05 15.37 63.71
CA ARG A 21 -7.26 14.39 62.93
C ARG A 21 -7.98 13.91 61.67
N GLU A 22 -9.30 13.84 61.70
CA GLU A 22 -10.10 13.42 60.55
C GLU A 22 -10.18 14.52 59.47
N ALA A 23 -10.21 15.79 59.87
CA ALA A 23 -10.11 16.95 58.98
C ALA A 23 -8.71 17.14 58.35
N ALA A 24 -7.67 16.55 58.93
CA ALA A 24 -6.27 16.71 58.52
C ALA A 24 -5.82 15.69 57.47
N ARG A 25 -6.73 15.11 56.66
CA ARG A 25 -6.30 14.30 55.50
C ARG A 25 -5.59 15.23 54.52
N PRO A 26 -4.28 15.04 54.23
CA PRO A 26 -3.55 15.99 53.40
C PRO A 26 -4.12 15.93 51.99
N ARG A 27 -4.82 17.00 51.59
CA ARG A 27 -5.48 17.17 50.29
C ARG A 27 -4.54 16.92 49.09
N GLY A 28 -3.22 16.94 49.30
CA GLY A 28 -2.19 16.65 48.30
C GLY A 28 -1.92 15.17 48.01
N ARG A 29 -2.39 14.22 48.83
CA ARG A 29 -2.12 12.79 48.58
C ARG A 29 -2.74 12.30 47.27
N GLY A 30 -3.96 12.73 46.96
CA GLY A 30 -4.62 12.40 45.70
C GLY A 30 -3.88 12.97 44.49
N VAL A 31 -3.37 14.21 44.61
CA VAL A 31 -2.59 14.87 43.56
C VAL A 31 -1.25 14.18 43.33
N LEU A 32 -0.56 13.77 44.40
CA LEU A 32 0.69 13.00 44.28
C LEU A 32 0.47 11.65 43.62
N ILE A 33 -0.58 10.92 43.99
CA ILE A 33 -0.93 9.64 43.37
C ILE A 33 -1.24 9.84 41.89
N ALA A 34 -2.05 10.85 41.54
CA ALA A 34 -2.37 11.16 40.15
C ALA A 34 -1.12 11.54 39.34
N ALA A 35 -0.19 12.29 39.93
CA ALA A 35 1.08 12.66 39.28
C ALA A 35 1.96 11.43 39.00
N VAL A 36 2.08 10.51 39.96
CA VAL A 36 2.85 9.27 39.79
C VAL A 36 2.21 8.39 38.72
N VAL A 37 0.90 8.20 38.76
CA VAL A 37 0.18 7.41 37.75
C VAL A 37 0.32 8.03 36.36
N GLY A 38 0.20 9.36 36.25
CA GLY A 38 0.42 10.08 35.00
C GLY A 38 1.83 9.91 34.46
N ALA A 39 2.85 10.01 35.32
CA ALA A 39 4.25 9.81 34.92
C ALA A 39 4.51 8.39 34.42
N VAL A 40 3.96 7.37 35.08
CA VAL A 40 4.06 5.96 34.65
C VAL A 40 3.37 5.74 33.30
N ALA A 41 2.16 6.29 33.12
CA ALA A 41 1.44 6.18 31.86
C ALA A 41 2.19 6.84 30.70
N LEU A 42 2.78 8.02 30.91
CA LEU A 42 3.59 8.72 29.90
C LEU A 42 4.86 7.92 29.55
N ALA A 43 5.61 7.44 30.55
CA ALA A 43 6.81 6.66 30.31
C ALA A 43 6.50 5.35 29.58
N GLY A 44 5.45 4.64 30.00
CA GLY A 44 5.00 3.40 29.36
C GLY A 44 4.49 3.64 27.93
N GLY A 45 3.70 4.68 27.71
CA GLY A 45 3.18 5.05 26.39
C GLY A 45 4.29 5.43 25.41
N LEU A 46 5.27 6.25 25.83
CA LEU A 46 6.42 6.62 25.01
C LEU A 46 7.33 5.41 24.73
N GLY A 47 7.58 4.56 25.73
CA GLY A 47 8.35 3.33 25.55
C GLY A 47 7.70 2.36 24.57
N ALA A 48 6.38 2.14 24.70
CA ALA A 48 5.62 1.30 23.78
C ALA A 48 5.59 1.90 22.36
N PHE A 49 5.43 3.21 22.24
CA PHE A 49 5.47 3.90 20.94
C PHE A 49 6.83 3.77 20.25
N ALA A 50 7.93 3.99 20.99
CA ALA A 50 9.28 3.85 20.45
C ALA A 50 9.58 2.42 19.97
N LEU A 51 9.06 1.41 20.66
CA LEU A 51 9.17 0.00 20.27
C LEU A 51 8.20 -0.38 19.13
N SER A 52 7.05 0.28 19.02
CA SER A 52 6.03 0.03 17.98
C SER A 52 6.56 0.25 16.56
N PHE A 53 7.38 1.28 16.38
CA PHE A 53 8.04 1.56 15.08
C PHE A 53 9.38 0.85 14.90
N GLY A 54 9.82 0.10 15.92
CA GLY A 54 11.21 -0.28 16.12
C GLY A 54 11.50 -1.78 16.03
N GLY A 55 10.79 -2.51 15.16
CA GLY A 55 11.36 -3.73 14.61
C GLY A 55 12.51 -3.33 13.70
N LYS A 56 13.75 -3.56 14.13
CA LYS A 56 14.92 -3.60 13.24
C LYS A 56 14.64 -4.70 12.21
N GLY A 57 13.84 -4.37 11.19
CA GLY A 57 13.91 -5.04 9.91
C GLY A 57 15.39 -5.03 9.58
N GLY A 58 15.97 -6.23 9.48
CA GLY A 58 17.35 -6.40 9.11
C GLY A 58 17.64 -5.51 7.91
N SER A 59 18.90 -5.15 7.76
CA SER A 59 19.47 -4.52 6.56
C SER A 59 19.35 -5.44 5.33
N GLU A 60 18.13 -5.86 5.05
CA GLU A 60 17.67 -6.75 4.02
C GLU A 60 16.33 -6.14 3.57
N ALA A 61 16.40 -4.86 3.17
CA ALA A 61 15.44 -4.38 2.20
C ALA A 61 15.40 -5.46 1.11
N PRO A 62 14.22 -6.05 0.81
CA PRO A 62 14.16 -7.21 -0.07
C PRO A 62 14.94 -6.89 -1.33
N VAL A 63 15.86 -7.77 -1.73
CA VAL A 63 16.71 -7.55 -2.90
C VAL A 63 15.78 -7.36 -4.09
N ILE A 64 15.62 -6.10 -4.53
CA ILE A 64 14.79 -5.77 -5.68
C ILE A 64 15.56 -6.24 -6.90
N VAL A 65 15.27 -7.45 -7.37
CA VAL A 65 15.78 -7.98 -8.63
C VAL A 65 15.05 -7.23 -9.75
N LYS A 66 15.74 -6.29 -10.39
CA LYS A 66 15.23 -5.62 -11.59
C LYS A 66 15.36 -6.57 -12.78
N ALA A 67 14.29 -6.70 -13.55
CA ALA A 67 14.35 -7.37 -14.83
C ALA A 67 15.25 -6.58 -15.79
N ASP A 68 15.91 -7.29 -16.70
CA ASP A 68 16.56 -6.65 -17.84
C ASP A 68 15.49 -5.91 -18.65
N ASN A 69 15.72 -4.61 -18.87
CA ASN A 69 14.82 -3.77 -19.67
C ASN A 69 15.22 -3.77 -21.16
N ALA A 70 16.21 -4.57 -21.54
CA ALA A 70 16.57 -4.72 -22.93
C ALA A 70 15.40 -5.34 -23.73
N PRO A 71 15.09 -4.79 -24.91
CA PRO A 71 14.08 -5.37 -25.78
C PRO A 71 14.47 -6.78 -26.21
N ILE A 72 13.66 -7.78 -25.84
CA ILE A 72 13.86 -9.19 -26.19
C ILE A 72 13.79 -9.47 -27.70
N LYS A 73 13.23 -8.53 -28.46
CA LYS A 73 13.13 -8.59 -29.92
C LYS A 73 13.33 -7.19 -30.48
N VAL A 74 14.41 -6.99 -31.21
CA VAL A 74 14.70 -5.76 -31.95
C VAL A 74 14.59 -6.07 -33.43
N LYS A 75 13.92 -5.20 -34.18
CA LYS A 75 13.90 -5.31 -35.63
C LYS A 75 15.33 -5.13 -36.16
N PRO A 76 15.85 -6.04 -37.00
CA PRO A 76 17.17 -5.86 -37.60
C PRO A 76 17.29 -4.52 -38.33
N GLU A 77 18.44 -3.85 -38.23
CA GLU A 77 18.70 -2.58 -38.94
C GLU A 77 18.48 -2.72 -40.45
N ASN A 78 18.80 -3.89 -40.99
CA ASN A 78 18.43 -4.29 -42.33
C ASN A 78 17.45 -5.46 -42.25
N PRO A 79 16.13 -5.23 -42.47
CA PRO A 79 15.13 -6.29 -42.42
C PRO A 79 15.30 -7.35 -43.52
N GLY A 80 16.29 -7.17 -44.42
CA GLY A 80 16.46 -8.00 -45.59
C GLY A 80 15.34 -7.78 -46.61
N GLY A 81 15.35 -8.64 -47.62
CA GLY A 81 14.49 -8.52 -48.79
C GLY A 81 15.31 -8.69 -50.07
N THR A 82 14.70 -9.22 -51.12
CA THR A 82 15.36 -9.35 -52.42
C THR A 82 15.50 -7.97 -53.04
N VAL A 83 16.73 -7.55 -53.33
CA VAL A 83 16.98 -6.42 -54.23
C VAL A 83 16.63 -6.91 -55.64
N VAL A 84 15.44 -6.57 -56.11
CA VAL A 84 15.01 -6.94 -57.46
C VAL A 84 15.76 -6.07 -58.46
N PRO A 85 16.61 -6.63 -59.35
CA PRO A 85 17.37 -5.85 -60.31
C PRO A 85 16.45 -5.14 -61.33
N ASN A 86 16.87 -3.97 -61.82
CA ASN A 86 16.19 -3.18 -62.86
C ASN A 86 14.81 -2.60 -62.49
N GLN A 87 14.46 -2.50 -61.20
CA GLN A 87 13.19 -1.87 -60.75
C GLN A 87 13.04 -0.40 -61.17
N ASP A 88 14.14 0.29 -61.42
CA ASP A 88 14.25 1.70 -61.82
C ASP A 88 14.23 1.90 -63.34
N ASN A 89 13.95 0.84 -64.11
CA ASN A 89 13.94 0.95 -65.56
C ASN A 89 12.71 1.75 -66.05
N LYS A 90 12.96 2.80 -66.85
CA LYS A 90 11.93 3.66 -67.48
C LYS A 90 10.95 2.89 -68.36
N VAL A 91 11.31 1.67 -68.78
CA VAL A 91 10.40 0.76 -69.48
C VAL A 91 9.20 0.38 -68.58
N TYR A 92 9.41 0.20 -67.27
CA TYR A 92 8.32 -0.06 -66.32
C TYR A 92 7.42 1.17 -66.15
N ASP A 93 7.98 2.38 -66.12
CA ASP A 93 7.18 3.62 -66.09
C ASP A 93 6.30 3.76 -67.33
N ALA A 94 6.79 3.34 -68.50
CA ALA A 94 6.03 3.37 -69.74
C ALA A 94 4.87 2.35 -69.76
N VAL A 95 4.98 1.24 -69.02
CA VAL A 95 3.92 0.24 -68.86
C VAL A 95 2.93 0.61 -67.75
N VAL A 96 3.36 1.40 -66.76
CA VAL A 96 2.50 1.94 -65.69
C VAL A 96 1.75 3.20 -66.15
N LYS A 97 2.37 4.02 -67.01
CA LYS A 97 1.76 5.22 -67.64
C LYS A 97 1.04 4.92 -68.95
N GLY A 98 1.46 3.90 -69.69
CA GLY A 98 0.67 3.26 -70.73
C GLY A 98 -0.42 2.42 -70.07
N THR A 99 -1.56 2.25 -70.74
CA THR A 99 -2.72 1.52 -70.23
C THR A 99 -2.31 0.26 -69.46
N LYS A 100 -2.55 0.25 -68.14
CA LYS A 100 -2.37 -0.91 -67.27
C LYS A 100 -2.88 -2.16 -68.01
N PRO A 101 -2.04 -3.16 -68.31
CA PRO A 101 -2.56 -4.50 -68.52
C PRO A 101 -3.37 -4.81 -67.27
N ALA A 102 -4.62 -5.26 -67.43
CA ALA A 102 -5.49 -5.58 -66.30
C ALA A 102 -4.71 -6.41 -65.27
N GLU A 103 -4.86 -6.09 -63.98
CA GLU A 103 -4.26 -6.86 -62.90
C GLU A 103 -4.48 -8.35 -63.20
N PRO A 104 -3.44 -9.21 -63.15
CA PRO A 104 -3.64 -10.62 -63.37
C PRO A 104 -4.66 -11.07 -62.33
N VAL A 105 -5.88 -11.33 -62.79
CA VAL A 105 -6.94 -11.90 -61.97
C VAL A 105 -6.46 -13.31 -61.68
N GLN A 106 -5.81 -13.47 -60.54
CA GLN A 106 -5.42 -14.78 -60.02
C GLN A 106 -6.71 -15.57 -59.93
N GLU A 107 -6.91 -16.53 -60.84
CA GLU A 107 -8.07 -17.40 -60.80
C GLU A 107 -8.04 -18.11 -59.45
N LYS A 108 -8.94 -17.65 -58.58
CA LYS A 108 -9.40 -18.27 -57.35
C LYS A 108 -8.35 -19.18 -56.69
N LEU A 109 -7.62 -18.62 -55.72
CA LEU A 109 -6.83 -19.41 -54.77
C LEU A 109 -7.71 -20.59 -54.31
N VAL A 110 -7.32 -21.82 -54.67
CA VAL A 110 -8.04 -23.03 -54.23
C VAL A 110 -7.90 -23.08 -52.71
N THR A 111 -8.91 -22.59 -51.99
CA THR A 111 -9.01 -22.78 -50.55
C THR A 111 -9.29 -24.26 -50.34
N ASN A 112 -8.28 -25.02 -49.92
CA ASN A 112 -8.47 -26.36 -49.34
C ASN A 112 -9.16 -26.21 -47.97
N THR A 113 -10.43 -25.79 -47.99
CA THR A 113 -11.27 -25.80 -46.80
C THR A 113 -11.85 -27.20 -46.71
N GLU A 114 -11.23 -28.07 -45.92
CA GLU A 114 -11.83 -29.32 -45.49
C GLU A 114 -12.89 -29.01 -44.42
N GLU A 115 -14.11 -29.50 -44.62
CA GLU A 115 -15.14 -29.46 -43.56
C GLU A 115 -14.97 -30.69 -42.66
N PRO A 116 -15.00 -30.51 -41.32
CA PRO A 116 -14.86 -31.63 -40.40
C PRO A 116 -16.06 -32.57 -40.53
N VAL A 117 -15.77 -33.87 -40.66
CA VAL A 117 -16.79 -34.92 -40.57
C VAL A 117 -17.09 -35.13 -39.10
N ASP A 118 -18.36 -34.93 -38.72
CA ASP A 118 -18.85 -35.19 -37.37
C ASP A 118 -18.90 -36.70 -37.14
N VAL A 119 -18.25 -37.16 -36.06
CA VAL A 119 -18.15 -38.58 -35.67
C VAL A 119 -18.91 -38.85 -34.39
#